data_AF-A0A1V5FTX7-F1
#
_entry.id   AF-A0A1V5FTX7-F1
#
_cell.length_a   1.000
_cell.length_b   1.000
_cell.length_c   1.000
_cell.angle_alpha   90.00
_cell.angle_beta   90.00
_cell.angle_gamma   90.00
#
_symmetry.space_group_name_H-M   'P 1'
#
loop_
_entity.id
_entity.type
_entity.pdbx_description
1 polymer ?
#
loop_
_entity_poly.entity_id
_entity_poly.type
_entity_poly.pdbx_seq_one_letter_code
_entity_poly.pdbx_strand_id
1 'polypeptide(L)'
;MGATAFQKGLGGMHALAHPIGALFDSHHGMTNATLMPYVLAFNQSAIEQRIARLAAYMGLPDASFEGFLQFVLRLRALVGVPHTLGELGVDATRSDEIAEMAVQDPSAGGNPIRFDLSAAKQILAKAFAGVIG
;
A
#
# COMPACT_ATOMS: atom_id res chain seq x y z
N MET A 1 -4.48 8.58 -17.79
CA MET A 1 -5.08 7.24 -17.89
C MET A 1 -4.41 6.33 -16.88
N GLY A 2 -5.06 6.02 -15.74
CA GLY A 2 -4.48 5.11 -14.73
C GLY A 2 -4.34 3.67 -15.24
N ALA A 3 -5.37 3.16 -15.92
CA ALA A 3 -5.41 1.80 -16.46
C ALA A 3 -4.30 1.52 -17.50
N THR A 4 -3.93 2.49 -18.33
CA THR A 4 -2.85 2.33 -19.32
C THR A 4 -1.48 2.16 -18.65
N ALA A 5 -1.25 2.81 -17.50
CA ALA A 5 0.00 2.68 -16.76
C ALA A 5 0.17 1.28 -16.11
N PHE A 6 -0.94 0.61 -15.75
CA PHE A 6 -0.94 -0.72 -15.15
C PHE A 6 -0.45 -1.82 -16.11
N GLN A 7 -0.32 -1.54 -17.41
CA GLN A 7 0.35 -2.44 -18.36
C GLN A 7 1.82 -2.71 -17.99
N LYS A 8 2.43 -1.86 -17.15
CA LYS A 8 3.77 -2.11 -16.58
C LYS A 8 3.76 -3.02 -15.35
N GLY A 9 2.61 -3.57 -14.99
CA GLY A 9 2.40 -4.33 -13.76
C GLY A 9 2.01 -3.43 -12.58
N LEU A 10 1.72 -4.10 -11.47
CA LEU A 10 1.38 -3.51 -10.18
C LEU A 10 2.47 -3.88 -9.15
N GLY A 11 2.16 -3.98 -7.86
CA GLY A 11 3.15 -4.29 -6.83
C GLY A 11 2.51 -4.82 -5.55
N GLY A 12 3.26 -4.73 -4.45
CA GLY A 12 2.90 -5.27 -3.14
C GLY A 12 1.56 -4.76 -2.58
N MET A 13 1.11 -3.58 -3.02
CA MET A 13 -0.18 -3.02 -2.62
C MET A 13 -1.36 -3.87 -3.10
N HIS A 14 -1.37 -4.25 -4.39
CA HIS A 14 -2.41 -5.13 -4.93
C HIS A 14 -2.21 -6.58 -4.47
N ALA A 15 -0.95 -7.01 -4.34
CA ALA A 15 -0.62 -8.32 -3.82
C ALA A 15 -1.19 -8.58 -2.42
N LEU A 16 -1.24 -7.56 -1.55
CA LEU A 16 -1.91 -7.63 -0.25
C LEU A 16 -3.43 -7.42 -0.35
N ALA A 17 -3.88 -6.54 -1.23
CA ALA A 17 -5.30 -6.21 -1.35
C ALA A 17 -6.15 -7.37 -1.89
N HIS A 18 -5.64 -8.22 -2.80
CA HIS A 18 -6.43 -9.32 -3.35
C HIS A 18 -6.76 -10.41 -2.30
N PRO A 19 -5.80 -10.93 -1.50
CA PRO A 19 -6.12 -11.86 -0.43
C PRO A 19 -7.07 -11.27 0.60
N ILE A 20 -6.87 -10.01 1.02
CA ILE A 20 -7.77 -9.36 1.97
C ILE A 20 -9.20 -9.26 1.39
N GLY A 21 -9.33 -8.89 0.12
CA GLY A 21 -10.61 -8.91 -0.59
C GLY A 21 -11.25 -10.29 -0.63
N ALA A 22 -10.46 -11.33 -0.94
CA ALA A 22 -10.96 -12.70 -1.01
C ALA A 22 -11.40 -13.26 0.36
N LEU A 23 -10.71 -12.87 1.44
CA LEU A 23 -10.94 -13.41 2.78
C LEU A 23 -12.00 -12.66 3.58
N PHE A 24 -12.19 -11.36 3.31
CA PHE A 24 -13.03 -10.46 4.12
C PHE A 24 -14.09 -9.70 3.32
N ASP A 25 -14.23 -9.96 2.01
CA ASP A 25 -15.15 -9.26 1.11
C ASP A 25 -14.97 -7.72 1.14
N SER A 26 -13.73 -7.28 1.38
CA SER A 26 -13.39 -5.86 1.47
C SER A 26 -13.45 -5.18 0.09
N HIS A 27 -13.98 -3.96 0.03
CA HIS A 27 -14.03 -3.19 -1.22
C HIS A 27 -12.62 -2.86 -1.72
N HIS A 28 -12.24 -3.35 -2.91
CA HIS A 28 -10.87 -3.32 -3.42
C HIS A 28 -10.19 -1.95 -3.37
N GLY A 29 -10.91 -0.89 -3.77
CA GLY A 29 -10.37 0.48 -3.73
C GLY A 29 -10.10 0.98 -2.30
N MET A 30 -10.93 0.57 -1.34
CA MET A 30 -10.78 0.95 0.07
C MET A 30 -9.57 0.24 0.67
N THR A 31 -9.42 -1.06 0.40
CA THR A 31 -8.30 -1.87 0.87
C THR A 31 -6.95 -1.34 0.37
N ASN A 32 -6.86 -1.01 -0.93
CA ASN A 32 -5.66 -0.38 -1.48
C ASN A 32 -5.37 0.98 -0.81
N ALA A 33 -6.39 1.81 -0.60
CA ALA A 33 -6.23 3.10 0.04
C ALA A 33 -5.77 2.99 1.50
N THR A 34 -6.25 2.00 2.24
CA THR A 34 -5.79 1.71 3.61
C THR A 34 -4.33 1.24 3.63
N LEU A 35 -3.92 0.38 2.69
CA LEU A 35 -2.55 -0.16 2.61
C LEU A 35 -1.52 0.84 2.08
N MET A 36 -1.95 1.83 1.30
CA MET A 36 -1.10 2.75 0.53
C MET A 36 0.10 3.33 1.31
N PRO A 37 -0.07 3.99 2.48
CA PRO A 37 1.05 4.60 3.17
C PRO A 37 2.11 3.59 3.63
N TYR A 38 1.69 2.40 4.06
CA TYR A 38 2.60 1.35 4.55
C TYR A 38 3.44 0.76 3.42
N VAL A 39 2.84 0.56 2.26
CA VAL A 39 3.53 0.05 1.07
C VAL A 39 4.45 1.12 0.46
N LEU A 40 4.03 2.40 0.46
CA LEU A 40 4.89 3.50 0.04
C LEU A 40 6.14 3.58 0.93
N ALA A 41 5.95 3.59 2.26
CA ALA A 41 7.06 3.65 3.21
C ALA A 41 8.00 2.45 3.08
N PHE A 42 7.47 1.24 2.93
CA PHE A 42 8.29 0.05 2.68
C PHE A 42 9.16 0.21 1.41
N ASN A 43 8.58 0.73 0.33
CA ASN A 43 9.25 0.88 -0.95
C ASN A 43 10.11 2.15 -1.08
N GLN A 44 10.16 3.03 -0.07
CA GLN A 44 10.73 4.38 -0.16
C GLN A 44 12.12 4.39 -0.80
N SER A 45 13.04 3.53 -0.34
CA SER A 45 14.43 3.48 -0.84
C SER A 45 14.55 3.22 -2.35
N ALA A 46 13.55 2.59 -2.97
CA ALA A 46 13.51 2.31 -4.40
C ALA A 46 12.71 3.34 -5.22
N ILE A 47 11.84 4.13 -4.58
CA ILE A 47 10.88 5.00 -5.28
C ILE A 47 11.00 6.49 -4.93
N GLU A 48 11.77 6.88 -3.93
CA GLU A 48 11.85 8.24 -3.40
C GLU A 48 12.04 9.29 -4.50
N GLN A 49 13.03 9.12 -5.38
CA GLN A 49 13.26 10.06 -6.49
C GLN A 49 12.09 10.12 -7.50
N ARG A 50 11.39 9.00 -7.72
CA ARG A 50 10.23 8.95 -8.62
C ARG A 50 9.04 9.67 -8.00
N ILE A 51 8.82 9.47 -6.70
CA ILE A 51 7.76 10.14 -5.94
C ILE A 51 8.04 11.63 -5.81
N ALA A 52 9.29 12.06 -5.58
CA ALA A 52 9.64 13.47 -5.55
C ALA A 52 9.31 14.19 -6.88
N ARG A 53 9.61 13.55 -8.02
CA ARG A 53 9.20 14.07 -9.34
C ARG A 53 7.69 14.13 -9.51
N LEU A 54 6.96 13.12 -9.00
CA LEU A 54 5.49 13.12 -9.00
C LEU A 54 4.93 14.25 -8.14
N ALA A 55 5.47 14.45 -6.93
CA ALA A 55 5.07 15.52 -6.01
C ALA A 55 5.29 16.91 -6.63
N ALA A 56 6.44 17.13 -7.28
CA ALA A 56 6.72 18.35 -8.04
C ALA A 56 5.73 18.56 -9.19
N TYR A 57 5.44 17.50 -9.95
CA TYR A 57 4.45 17.55 -11.04
C TYR A 57 3.04 17.89 -10.55
N MET A 58 2.67 17.41 -9.36
CA MET A 58 1.39 17.72 -8.71
C MET A 58 1.34 19.14 -8.14
N GLY A 59 2.45 19.87 -8.11
CA GLY A 59 2.53 21.20 -7.50
C GLY A 59 2.42 21.18 -5.97
N LEU A 60 2.84 20.08 -5.32
CA LEU A 60 2.86 20.03 -3.85
C LEU A 60 3.89 21.04 -3.30
N PRO A 61 3.58 21.77 -2.21
CA PRO A 61 4.52 22.71 -1.60
C PRO A 61 5.82 22.04 -1.15
N ASP A 62 5.73 20.82 -0.63
CA ASP A 62 6.85 19.94 -0.38
C ASP A 62 6.89 18.85 -1.47
N ALA A 63 7.88 18.96 -2.36
CA ALA A 63 8.08 18.03 -3.47
C ALA A 63 8.97 16.82 -3.10
N SER A 64 9.09 16.50 -1.81
CA SER A 64 9.79 15.29 -1.33
C SER A 64 8.87 14.05 -1.30
N PHE A 65 9.45 12.89 -0.99
CA PHE A 65 8.67 11.69 -0.69
C PHE A 65 7.76 11.91 0.53
N GLU A 66 8.26 12.57 1.56
CA GLU A 66 7.50 12.86 2.77
C GLU A 66 6.31 13.79 2.47
N GLY A 67 6.53 14.85 1.69
CA GLY A 67 5.45 15.74 1.25
C GLY A 67 4.33 15.01 0.50
N PHE A 68 4.69 14.06 -0.37
CA PHE A 68 3.71 13.20 -1.04
C PHE A 68 2.98 12.27 -0.07
N LEU A 69 3.69 11.63 0.86
CA LEU A 69 3.11 10.74 1.86
C LEU A 69 2.12 11.48 2.77
N GLN A 70 2.47 12.69 3.20
CA GLN A 70 1.59 13.56 3.98
C GLN A 70 0.35 13.99 3.18
N PHE A 71 0.51 14.30 1.88
CA PHE A 71 -0.62 14.54 1.00
C PHE A 71 -1.57 13.33 0.93
N VAL A 72 -1.02 12.12 0.75
CA VAL A 72 -1.80 10.87 0.75
C VAL A 72 -2.55 10.68 2.06
N LEU A 73 -1.90 10.87 3.21
CA LEU A 73 -2.52 10.74 4.53
C LEU A 73 -3.68 11.72 4.72
N ARG A 74 -3.48 12.99 4.34
CA ARG A 74 -4.54 14.00 4.40
C ARG A 74 -5.71 13.67 3.50
N LEU A 75 -5.45 13.23 2.27
CA LEU A 75 -6.49 12.85 1.32
C LEU A 75 -7.30 11.66 1.84
N ARG A 76 -6.64 10.61 2.35
CA ARG A 76 -7.28 9.45 2.98
C ARG A 76 -8.23 9.85 4.10
N ALA A 77 -7.76 10.69 5.03
CA ALA A 77 -8.59 11.19 6.13
C ALA A 77 -9.79 12.00 5.63
N LEU A 78 -9.60 12.87 4.62
CA LEU A 78 -10.66 13.69 4.04
C LEU A 78 -11.80 12.85 3.43
N VAL A 79 -11.47 11.71 2.82
CA VAL A 79 -12.46 10.84 2.15
C VAL A 79 -12.90 9.65 3.02
N GLY A 80 -12.53 9.62 4.30
CA GLY A 80 -12.98 8.58 5.24
C GLY A 80 -12.34 7.21 5.03
N VAL A 81 -11.11 7.14 4.53
CA VAL A 81 -10.36 5.87 4.42
C VAL A 81 -9.87 5.44 5.81
N PRO A 82 -10.15 4.20 6.26
CA PRO A 82 -9.62 3.66 7.50
C PRO A 82 -8.09 3.75 7.56
N HIS A 83 -7.56 4.13 8.73
CA HIS A 83 -6.13 4.25 8.90
C HIS A 83 -5.50 2.87 9.04
N THR A 84 -6.11 1.97 9.81
CA THR A 84 -5.61 0.61 10.07
C THR A 84 -6.43 -0.46 9.36
N LEU A 85 -5.83 -1.65 9.21
CA LEU A 85 -6.56 -2.83 8.72
C LEU A 85 -7.64 -3.31 9.71
N GLY A 86 -7.44 -3.09 11.01
CA GLY A 86 -8.46 -3.40 12.03
C GLY A 86 -9.70 -2.50 11.89
N GLU A 87 -9.50 -1.21 11.64
CA GLU A 87 -10.61 -0.27 11.34
C GLU A 87 -11.32 -0.62 10.02
N LEU A 88 -10.62 -1.21 9.05
CA LEU A 88 -11.21 -1.73 7.82
C LEU A 88 -12.03 -3.02 8.05
N GLY A 89 -11.91 -3.67 9.21
CA GLY A 89 -12.61 -4.92 9.54
C GLY A 89 -11.82 -6.19 9.23
N VAL A 90 -10.50 -6.09 9.00
CA VAL A 90 -9.64 -7.25 8.77
C VAL A 90 -9.23 -7.86 10.11
N ASP A 91 -9.37 -9.19 10.23
CA ASP A 91 -8.94 -9.93 11.41
C ASP A 91 -7.43 -10.18 11.39
N ALA A 92 -6.73 -9.64 12.40
CA ALA A 92 -5.29 -9.81 12.58
C ALA A 92 -4.87 -11.27 12.80
N THR A 93 -5.76 -12.16 13.26
CA THR A 93 -5.44 -13.59 13.44
C THR A 93 -5.12 -14.30 12.11
N ARG A 94 -5.58 -13.76 10.98
CA ARG A 94 -5.33 -14.29 9.64
C ARG A 94 -4.13 -13.64 8.93
N SER A 95 -3.33 -12.84 9.64
CA SER A 95 -2.19 -12.11 9.05
C SER A 95 -1.21 -13.03 8.33
N ASP A 96 -0.93 -14.21 8.89
CA ASP A 96 -0.02 -15.18 8.28
C ASP A 96 -0.58 -15.73 6.96
N GLU A 97 -1.87 -16.08 6.94
CA GLU A 97 -2.57 -16.55 5.73
C GLU A 97 -2.58 -15.46 4.63
N ILE A 98 -2.88 -14.20 5.00
CA ILE A 98 -2.82 -13.06 4.09
C ILE A 98 -1.42 -12.92 3.48
N ALA A 99 -0.37 -13.02 4.31
CA ALA A 99 1.00 -12.87 3.86
C ALA A 99 1.42 -13.99 2.88
N GLU A 100 1.04 -15.24 3.16
CA GLU A 100 1.31 -16.39 2.30
C GLU A 100 0.61 -16.28 0.95
N MET A 101 -0.66 -15.87 0.95
CA MET A 101 -1.40 -15.62 -0.29
C MET A 101 -0.80 -14.46 -1.08
N ALA A 102 -0.40 -13.38 -0.40
CA ALA A 102 0.10 -12.17 -1.04
C ALA A 102 1.41 -12.40 -1.81
N VAL A 103 2.30 -13.27 -1.32
CA VAL A 103 3.56 -13.58 -2.03
C VAL A 103 3.35 -14.44 -3.27
N GLN A 104 2.20 -15.12 -3.38
CA GLN A 104 1.81 -15.89 -4.57
C GLN A 104 0.99 -15.06 -5.56
N ASP A 105 0.60 -13.83 -5.21
CA ASP A 105 -0.17 -12.96 -6.08
C ASP A 105 0.64 -12.54 -7.31
N PRO A 106 0.06 -12.55 -8.53
CA PRO A 106 0.76 -12.14 -9.75
C PRO A 106 1.34 -10.71 -9.69
N SER A 107 0.80 -9.83 -8.85
CA SER A 107 1.29 -8.46 -8.67
C SER A 107 2.57 -8.38 -7.85
N ALA A 108 2.90 -9.42 -7.05
CA ALA A 108 4.05 -9.41 -6.15
C ALA A 108 5.36 -9.18 -6.90
N GLY A 109 5.52 -9.82 -8.07
CA GLY A 109 6.72 -9.70 -8.91
C GLY A 109 6.96 -8.30 -9.48
N GLY A 110 5.96 -7.43 -9.50
CA GLY A 110 6.09 -6.04 -9.97
C GLY A 110 6.51 -5.05 -8.87
N ASN A 111 6.59 -5.48 -7.60
CA ASN A 111 7.00 -4.61 -6.51
C ASN A 111 8.49 -4.21 -6.66
N PRO A 112 8.86 -2.92 -6.47
CA PRO A 112 10.23 -2.46 -6.73
C PRO A 112 11.26 -2.99 -5.72
N ILE A 113 10.83 -3.33 -4.51
CA ILE A 113 11.61 -4.09 -3.54
C ILE A 113 11.08 -5.53 -3.53
N ARG A 114 11.96 -6.53 -3.37
CA ARG A 114 11.55 -7.94 -3.31
C ARG A 114 10.41 -8.12 -2.31
N PHE A 115 9.28 -8.63 -2.80
CA PHE A 115 8.08 -8.84 -2.02
C PHE A 115 8.01 -10.32 -1.59
N ASP A 116 8.71 -10.65 -0.51
CA ASP A 116 8.69 -11.97 0.11
C ASP A 116 7.83 -12.01 1.38
N LEU A 117 7.80 -13.16 2.06
CA LEU A 117 6.97 -13.35 3.24
C LEU A 117 7.35 -12.39 4.38
N SER A 118 8.63 -12.04 4.50
CA SER A 118 9.12 -11.09 5.49
C SER A 118 8.59 -9.68 5.18
N ALA A 119 8.68 -9.26 3.92
CA ALA A 119 8.13 -7.98 3.46
C ALA A 119 6.63 -7.88 3.70
N ALA A 120 5.86 -8.92 3.33
CA ALA A 120 4.42 -8.96 3.52
C ALA A 120 4.04 -8.86 5.00
N LYS A 121 4.68 -9.65 5.87
CA LYS A 121 4.44 -9.62 7.33
C LYS A 121 4.82 -8.27 7.95
N GLN A 122 5.92 -7.66 7.51
CA GLN A 122 6.33 -6.33 8.00
C GLN A 122 5.29 -5.26 7.67
N ILE A 123 4.79 -5.25 6.43
CA ILE A 123 3.77 -4.29 5.99
C ILE A 123 2.46 -4.52 6.75
N LEU A 124 2.00 -5.77 6.87
CA LEU A 124 0.79 -6.11 7.61
C LEU A 124 0.89 -5.70 9.09
N ALA A 125 2.00 -6.00 9.75
CA ALA A 125 2.21 -5.62 11.15
C ALA A 125 2.09 -4.09 11.35
N LYS A 126 2.71 -3.31 10.46
CA LYS A 126 2.59 -1.84 10.47
C LYS A 126 1.18 -1.36 10.18
N ALA A 127 0.48 -1.99 9.23
CA ALA A 127 -0.88 -1.64 8.84
C ALA A 127 -1.93 -1.98 9.91
N PHE A 128 -1.70 -3.02 10.72
CA PHE A 128 -2.51 -3.29 11.91
C PHE A 128 -2.18 -2.35 13.07
N ALA A 129 -0.90 -2.04 13.28
CA ALA A 129 -0.46 -1.14 14.35
C ALA A 129 -0.75 0.35 14.08
N GLY A 130 -1.02 0.72 12.83
CA GLY A 130 -1.22 2.12 12.44
C GLY A 130 0.07 2.94 12.31
N VAL A 131 1.25 2.28 12.28
CA VAL A 131 2.56 2.94 12.32
C VAL A 131 3.17 3.00 10.92
N ILE A 132 3.47 4.22 10.46
CA ILE A 132 4.16 4.46 9.19
C ILE A 132 5.62 4.79 9.52
N GLY A 133 6.56 3.98 9.01
CA GLY A 133 7.99 4.11 9.32
C GLY A 133 8.46 3.10 10.35
#